data_AF-A0A2D6MGS8-F1
#
_entry.id   AF-A0A2D6MGS8-F1
#
_cell.length_a   1.000
_cell.length_b   1.000
_cell.length_c   1.000
_cell.angle_alpha   90.00
_cell.angle_beta   90.00
_cell.angle_gamma   90.00
#
_symmetry.space_group_name_H-M   'P 1'
#
loop_
_entity.id
_entity.type
_entity.pdbx_description
1 polymer ?
#
loop_
_entity_poly.entity_id
_entity_poly.type
_entity_poly.pdbx_seq_one_letter_code
_entity_poly.pdbx_strand_id
1 'polypeptide(L)'
;MNIGIDFHDTLSYAPDFFIELISLWKGKVYIVTGTPASRKNEIVESIDRLGITSEMYDDILCGFEYEKSDMTLDHFNRMADHKLGQIRSHDISVYYDDNPFYVRKMKDSGVITFQTIIDEKYLNEFEEKDPFFTCNLQKLQFDYLTDLTDKTMLKANPGECE
;
A
#
# COMPACT_ATOMS: atom_id res chain seq x y z
N MET A 1 -17.86 1.23 -9.53
CA MET A 1 -16.76 1.79 -8.73
C MET A 1 -15.68 0.74 -8.71
N ASN A 2 -14.55 0.99 -9.35
CA ASN A 2 -13.47 0.01 -9.42
C ASN A 2 -12.57 0.17 -8.19
N ILE A 3 -12.07 -0.94 -7.67
CA ILE A 3 -11.12 -0.95 -6.56
C ILE A 3 -9.73 -1.35 -7.04
N GLY A 4 -8.72 -0.71 -6.47
CA GLY A 4 -7.34 -1.14 -6.53
C GLY A 4 -6.88 -1.57 -5.15
N ILE A 5 -6.21 -2.70 -5.05
CA ILE A 5 -5.69 -3.21 -3.79
C ILE A 5 -4.20 -3.46 -3.98
N ASP A 6 -3.34 -2.77 -3.23
CA ASP A 6 -1.93 -3.08 -3.23
C ASP A 6 -1.69 -4.53 -2.78
N PHE A 7 -0.75 -5.21 -3.43
CA PHE A 7 -0.45 -6.59 -3.10
C PHE A 7 0.40 -6.72 -1.82
N HIS A 8 1.52 -6.00 -1.75
CA HIS A 8 2.54 -6.22 -0.73
C HIS A 8 2.11 -5.58 0.57
N ASP A 9 2.10 -6.35 1.65
CA ASP A 9 1.77 -5.90 3.01
C ASP A 9 0.37 -5.27 3.18
N THR A 10 -0.44 -5.27 2.12
CA THR A 10 -1.85 -4.89 2.10
C THR A 10 -2.69 -6.15 1.94
N LEU A 11 -2.77 -6.68 0.70
CA LEU A 11 -3.50 -7.91 0.42
C LEU A 11 -2.82 -9.12 1.07
N SER A 12 -1.49 -9.19 1.02
CA SER A 12 -0.74 -10.31 1.62
C SER A 12 -0.80 -10.32 3.15
N TYR A 13 -1.05 -9.18 3.80
CA TYR A 13 -1.18 -9.07 5.25
C TYR A 13 -2.55 -9.58 5.75
N ALA A 14 -3.63 -9.21 5.04
CA ALA A 14 -5.00 -9.53 5.46
C ALA A 14 -5.82 -10.24 4.36
N PRO A 15 -5.38 -11.41 3.86
CA PRO A 15 -5.98 -12.06 2.69
C PRO A 15 -7.46 -12.38 2.90
N ASP A 16 -7.87 -12.90 4.07
CA ASP A 16 -9.25 -13.27 4.34
C ASP A 16 -10.23 -12.09 4.24
N PHE A 17 -9.82 -10.93 4.77
CA PHE A 17 -10.60 -9.69 4.67
C PHE A 17 -10.77 -9.26 3.22
N PHE A 18 -9.67 -9.27 2.45
CA PHE A 18 -9.72 -8.85 1.05
C PHE A 18 -10.46 -9.87 0.18
N ILE A 19 -10.39 -11.16 0.46
CA ILE A 19 -11.21 -12.19 -0.21
C ILE A 19 -12.70 -11.88 -0.03
N GLU A 20 -13.14 -11.61 1.21
CA GLU A 20 -14.52 -11.26 1.49
C GLU A 20 -14.92 -9.97 0.77
N LEU A 21 -14.10 -8.92 0.87
CA LEU A 21 -14.33 -7.64 0.19
C LEU A 21 -14.50 -7.82 -1.32
N ILE A 22 -13.57 -8.54 -1.95
CA ILE A 22 -13.53 -8.79 -3.39
C ILE A 22 -14.76 -9.58 -3.83
N SER A 23 -15.13 -10.64 -3.10
CA SER A 23 -16.26 -11.51 -3.44
C SER A 23 -17.61 -10.79 -3.46
N LEU A 24 -17.75 -9.71 -2.69
CA LEU A 24 -18.95 -8.91 -2.58
C LEU A 24 -18.90 -7.66 -3.47
N TRP A 25 -17.75 -7.35 -4.06
CA TRP A 25 -17.58 -6.13 -4.84
C TRP A 25 -18.25 -6.25 -6.20
N LYS A 26 -19.12 -5.29 -6.53
CA LYS A 26 -19.87 -5.29 -7.80
C LYS A 26 -19.11 -4.66 -8.98
N GLY A 27 -18.04 -3.92 -8.69
CA GLY A 27 -17.20 -3.28 -9.71
C GLY A 27 -16.01 -4.14 -10.07
N LYS A 28 -15.13 -3.60 -10.92
CA LYS A 28 -13.87 -4.27 -11.25
C LYS A 28 -12.90 -4.21 -10.10
N VAL A 29 -12.09 -5.26 -9.96
CA VAL A 29 -11.10 -5.44 -8.91
C VAL A 29 -9.73 -5.55 -9.55
N TYR A 30 -8.82 -4.68 -9.16
CA TYR A 30 -7.45 -4.67 -9.67
C TYR A 30 -6.48 -4.91 -8.53
N ILE A 31 -5.55 -5.83 -8.74
CA ILE A 31 -4.40 -5.96 -7.84
C ILE A 31 -3.32 -5.01 -8.34
N VAL A 32 -2.82 -4.13 -7.48
CA VAL A 32 -1.80 -3.13 -7.81
C VAL A 32 -0.50 -3.56 -7.14
N THR A 33 0.63 -3.43 -7.82
CA THR A 33 1.91 -3.79 -7.21
C THR A 33 3.05 -2.95 -7.76
N GLY A 34 4.02 -2.64 -6.90
CA GLY A 34 5.30 -2.08 -7.34
C GLY A 34 6.19 -3.10 -8.06
N THR A 35 5.85 -4.40 -8.03
CA THR A 35 6.65 -5.44 -8.68
C THR A 35 6.66 -5.26 -10.20
N PRO A 36 7.85 -5.34 -10.85
CA PRO A 36 7.97 -5.22 -12.30
C PRO A 36 7.16 -6.28 -13.06
N ALA A 37 6.76 -5.93 -14.28
CA ALA A 37 6.01 -6.84 -15.16
C ALA A 37 6.79 -8.13 -15.48
N SER A 38 8.12 -8.05 -15.58
CA SER A 38 9.01 -9.20 -15.73
C SER A 38 8.86 -10.26 -14.64
N ARG A 39 8.35 -9.87 -13.46
CA ARG A 39 8.12 -10.74 -12.29
C ARG A 39 6.63 -10.97 -11.99
N LYS A 40 5.72 -10.67 -12.92
CA LYS A 40 4.27 -10.85 -12.74
C LYS A 40 3.88 -12.27 -12.33
N ASN A 41 4.56 -13.30 -12.87
CA ASN A 41 4.26 -14.69 -12.53
C ASN A 41 4.48 -15.01 -11.05
N GLU A 42 5.49 -14.41 -10.42
CA GLU A 42 5.74 -14.60 -8.99
C GLU A 42 4.59 -14.03 -8.14
N ILE A 43 4.00 -12.92 -8.59
CA ILE A 43 2.84 -12.31 -7.95
C ILE A 43 1.60 -13.19 -8.13
N VAL A 44 1.35 -13.70 -9.34
CA VAL A 44 0.25 -14.65 -9.59
C VAL A 44 0.35 -15.86 -8.67
N GLU A 45 1.52 -16.50 -8.60
CA GLU A 45 1.72 -17.67 -7.73
C GLU A 45 1.54 -17.34 -6.24
N SER A 46 1.87 -16.12 -5.83
CA SER A 46 1.71 -15.67 -4.45
C SER A 46 0.24 -15.39 -4.13
N ILE A 47 -0.49 -14.76 -5.05
CA ILE A 47 -1.94 -14.51 -4.95
C ILE A 47 -2.71 -15.84 -4.90
N ASP A 48 -2.37 -16.79 -5.77
CA ASP A 48 -2.99 -18.12 -5.78
C ASP A 48 -2.78 -18.87 -4.46
N ARG A 49 -1.58 -18.75 -3.87
CA ARG A 49 -1.27 -19.33 -2.55
C ARG A 49 -2.07 -18.72 -1.40
N LEU A 50 -2.54 -17.49 -1.55
CA LEU A 50 -3.43 -16.82 -0.59
C LEU A 50 -4.90 -17.22 -0.79
N GLY A 51 -5.21 -18.08 -1.77
CA GLY A 51 -6.57 -18.51 -2.06
C GLY A 51 -7.37 -17.54 -2.92
N ILE A 52 -6.72 -16.54 -3.51
CA ILE A 52 -7.35 -15.59 -4.43
C ILE A 52 -7.14 -16.09 -5.85
N THR A 53 -8.21 -16.50 -6.52
CA THR A 53 -8.11 -17.05 -7.87
C THR A 53 -8.17 -15.93 -8.92
N SER A 54 -7.70 -16.22 -10.14
CA SER A 54 -7.77 -15.28 -11.27
C SER A 54 -9.20 -14.85 -11.67
N GLU A 55 -10.23 -15.52 -11.17
CA GLU A 55 -11.63 -15.12 -11.38
C GLU A 55 -12.07 -13.99 -10.44
N MET A 56 -11.30 -13.74 -9.36
CA MET A 56 -11.63 -12.75 -8.34
C MET A 56 -11.14 -11.33 -8.68
N TYR A 57 -10.27 -11.17 -9.67
CA TYR A 57 -9.73 -9.89 -10.08
C TYR A 57 -9.65 -9.76 -11.60
N ASP A 58 -9.75 -8.53 -12.11
CA ASP A 58 -9.72 -8.20 -13.53
C ASP A 58 -8.30 -8.16 -14.11
N ASP A 59 -7.33 -7.63 -13.37
CA ASP A 59 -5.91 -7.62 -13.76
C ASP A 59 -4.97 -7.37 -12.58
N ILE A 60 -3.69 -7.66 -12.80
CA ILE A 60 -2.56 -7.26 -11.95
C ILE A 60 -1.81 -6.12 -12.65
N LEU A 61 -1.89 -4.94 -12.05
CA LEU A 61 -1.26 -3.69 -12.49
C LEU A 61 0.15 -3.60 -11.90
N CYS A 62 1.13 -4.04 -12.69
CA CYS A 62 2.55 -4.09 -12.30
C CYS A 62 3.26 -2.73 -12.36
N GLY A 63 4.34 -2.61 -11.60
CA GLY A 63 5.28 -1.49 -11.65
C GLY A 63 6.14 -1.50 -12.92
N PHE A 64 6.95 -0.45 -13.09
CA PHE A 64 7.97 -0.41 -14.13
C PHE A 64 9.19 -1.28 -13.78
N GLU A 65 10.04 -1.58 -14.76
CA GLU A 65 11.30 -2.31 -14.55
C GLU A 65 12.34 -1.47 -13.80
N TYR A 66 12.98 -2.05 -12.79
CA TYR A 66 14.04 -1.41 -12.00
C TYR A 66 14.99 -2.44 -11.39
N GLU A 67 16.21 -1.99 -11.08
CA GLU A 67 17.16 -2.75 -10.27
C GLU A 67 17.02 -2.36 -8.80
N LYS A 68 17.14 -3.33 -7.88
CA LYS A 68 17.03 -3.06 -6.42
C LYS A 68 18.04 -2.01 -5.94
N SER A 69 19.21 -1.90 -6.58
CA SER A 69 20.22 -0.89 -6.28
C SER A 69 19.73 0.55 -6.48
N ASP A 70 18.67 0.74 -7.26
CA ASP A 70 18.17 2.05 -7.67
C ASP A 70 16.95 2.49 -6.84
N MET A 71 16.59 1.76 -5.78
CA MET A 71 15.48 2.04 -4.86
C MET A 71 15.76 3.24 -3.95
N THR A 72 15.87 4.41 -4.56
CA THR A 72 16.04 5.72 -3.91
C THR A 72 14.69 6.44 -3.76
N LEU A 73 14.68 7.62 -3.13
CA LEU A 73 13.49 8.47 -3.07
C LEU A 73 12.91 8.80 -4.48
N ASP A 74 13.77 8.93 -5.50
CA ASP A 74 13.32 9.13 -6.89
C ASP A 74 12.50 7.93 -7.39
N HIS A 75 12.94 6.72 -7.08
CA HIS A 75 12.21 5.50 -7.41
C HIS A 75 10.82 5.50 -6.77
N PHE A 76 10.70 5.81 -5.47
CA PHE A 76 9.41 5.88 -4.79
C PHE A 76 8.47 6.92 -5.40
N ASN A 77 8.98 8.12 -5.75
CA ASN A 77 8.20 9.14 -6.42
C ASN A 77 7.67 8.67 -7.78
N ARG A 78 8.56 8.10 -8.61
CA ARG A 78 8.21 7.57 -9.93
C ARG A 78 7.21 6.43 -9.83
N MET A 79 7.36 5.54 -8.84
CA MET A 79 6.44 4.42 -8.61
C MET A 79 5.06 4.93 -8.17
N ALA A 80 5.02 5.95 -7.32
CA ALA A 80 3.76 6.59 -6.92
C ALA A 80 3.04 7.23 -8.12
N ASP A 81 3.76 7.92 -9.00
CA ASP A 81 3.20 8.50 -10.22
C ASP A 81 2.73 7.42 -11.20
N HIS A 82 3.49 6.33 -11.35
CA HIS A 82 3.11 5.18 -12.18
C HIS A 82 1.83 4.51 -11.67
N LYS A 83 1.75 4.20 -10.37
CA LYS A 83 0.55 3.67 -9.71
C LYS A 83 -0.64 4.60 -9.92
N LEU A 84 -0.46 5.91 -9.76
CA LEU A 84 -1.54 6.89 -9.94
C LEU A 84 -2.02 6.93 -11.40
N GLY A 85 -1.10 6.81 -12.37
CA GLY A 85 -1.44 6.67 -13.78
C GLY A 85 -2.30 5.44 -14.04
N GLN A 86 -1.92 4.29 -13.48
CA GLN A 86 -2.69 3.05 -13.57
C GLN A 86 -4.07 3.16 -12.92
N ILE A 87 -4.15 3.75 -11.73
CA ILE A 87 -5.41 4.00 -11.02
C ILE A 87 -6.37 4.81 -11.89
N ARG A 88 -5.88 5.88 -12.50
CA ARG A 88 -6.68 6.74 -13.38
C ARG A 88 -7.09 6.04 -14.67
N SER A 89 -6.19 5.29 -15.32
CA SER A 89 -6.50 4.63 -16.59
C SER A 89 -7.51 3.49 -16.46
N HIS A 90 -7.73 2.99 -15.24
CA HIS A 90 -8.66 1.90 -14.94
C HIS A 90 -9.91 2.36 -14.16
N ASP A 91 -10.14 3.67 -14.05
CA ASP A 91 -11.26 4.27 -13.31
C ASP A 91 -11.35 3.75 -11.85
N ILE A 92 -10.19 3.45 -11.24
CA ILE A 92 -10.10 3.03 -9.85
C ILE A 92 -10.44 4.22 -8.96
N SER A 93 -11.50 4.05 -8.19
CA SER A 93 -12.13 5.11 -7.39
C SER A 93 -11.90 4.89 -5.89
N VAL A 94 -11.58 3.65 -5.51
CA VAL A 94 -11.20 3.26 -4.15
C VAL A 94 -9.86 2.53 -4.22
N TYR A 95 -8.91 2.91 -3.38
CA TYR A 95 -7.57 2.32 -3.35
C TYR A 95 -7.13 1.94 -1.94
N TYR A 96 -6.55 0.75 -1.80
CA TYR A 96 -5.97 0.24 -0.55
C TYR A 96 -4.46 0.11 -0.73
N ASP A 97 -3.67 0.65 0.20
CA ASP A 97 -2.20 0.54 0.22
C ASP A 97 -1.72 0.70 1.66
N ASP A 98 -0.70 -0.05 2.07
CA ASP A 98 -0.12 0.00 3.41
C ASP A 98 0.87 1.17 3.49
N ASN A 99 1.55 1.47 2.39
CA ASN A 99 2.67 2.37 2.39
C ASN A 99 2.18 3.83 2.50
N PRO A 100 2.54 4.54 3.58
CA PRO A 100 2.07 5.90 3.81
C PRO A 100 2.56 6.87 2.73
N PHE A 101 3.66 6.57 2.04
CA PHE A 101 4.14 7.35 0.91
C PHE A 101 3.14 7.34 -0.26
N TYR A 102 2.68 6.15 -0.65
CA TYR A 102 1.71 6.00 -1.74
C TYR A 102 0.34 6.51 -1.33
N VAL A 103 -0.13 6.19 -0.12
CA VAL A 103 -1.39 6.72 0.43
C VAL A 103 -1.41 8.24 0.40
N ARG A 104 -0.32 8.89 0.83
CA ARG A 104 -0.20 10.36 0.80
C ARG A 104 -0.30 10.93 -0.60
N LYS A 105 0.22 10.24 -1.62
CA LYS A 105 0.10 10.67 -3.02
C LYS A 105 -1.33 10.51 -3.55
N MET A 106 -1.98 9.40 -3.20
CA MET A 106 -3.32 9.07 -3.72
C MET A 106 -4.43 9.90 -3.09
N LYS A 107 -4.36 10.21 -1.80
CA LYS A 107 -5.42 10.95 -1.08
C LYS A 107 -5.73 12.32 -1.71
N ASP A 108 -4.72 12.99 -2.26
CA ASP A 108 -4.86 14.33 -2.87
C ASP A 108 -5.18 14.27 -4.37
N SER A 109 -5.48 13.08 -4.90
CA SER A 109 -5.70 12.83 -6.33
C SER A 109 -7.15 12.50 -6.70
N GLY A 110 -8.10 12.69 -5.77
CA GLY A 110 -9.52 12.41 -5.99
C GLY A 110 -9.91 10.92 -5.89
N VAL A 111 -9.04 10.10 -5.29
CA VAL A 111 -9.23 8.66 -5.08
C VAL A 111 -9.53 8.42 -3.60
N ILE A 112 -10.60 7.67 -3.30
CA ILE A 112 -10.91 7.28 -1.93
C ILE A 112 -9.84 6.29 -1.49
N THR A 113 -8.95 6.71 -0.59
CA THR A 113 -7.78 5.91 -0.22
C THR A 113 -7.90 5.42 1.22
N PHE A 114 -7.73 4.12 1.42
CA PHE A 114 -7.67 3.47 2.73
C PHE A 114 -6.26 2.97 2.96
N GLN A 115 -5.72 3.24 4.14
CA GLN A 115 -4.43 2.69 4.54
C GLN A 115 -4.65 1.42 5.38
N THR A 116 -4.02 0.32 4.97
CA THR A 116 -3.96 -0.89 5.79
C THR A 116 -2.93 -0.69 6.87
N ILE A 117 -3.35 -0.61 8.13
CA ILE A 117 -2.43 -0.49 9.27
C ILE A 117 -1.97 -1.89 9.68
N ILE A 118 -0.66 -2.10 9.65
CA ILE A 118 -0.02 -3.38 9.94
C ILE A 118 0.38 -3.42 11.41
N ASP A 119 0.17 -4.55 12.07
CA ASP A 119 0.57 -4.72 13.47
C ASP A 119 2.10 -4.75 13.66
N GLU A 120 2.56 -4.30 14.83
CA GLU A 120 3.99 -4.23 15.16
C GLU A 120 4.68 -5.59 15.10
N LYS A 121 3.95 -6.68 15.38
CA LYS A 121 4.53 -8.03 15.37
C LYS A 121 4.95 -8.41 13.94
N TYR A 122 4.09 -8.18 12.96
CA TYR A 122 4.40 -8.37 11.55
C TYR A 122 5.55 -7.47 11.12
N LEU A 123 5.54 -6.18 11.48
CA LEU A 123 6.63 -5.26 11.16
C LEU A 123 7.99 -5.80 11.67
N ASN A 124 8.05 -6.24 12.92
CA ASN A 124 9.27 -6.76 13.54
C ASN A 124 9.74 -8.08 12.89
N GLU A 125 8.83 -8.97 12.47
CA GLU A 125 9.18 -10.25 11.83
C GLU A 125 9.76 -10.10 10.40
N PHE A 126 9.51 -8.96 9.75
CA PHE A 126 9.94 -8.69 8.37
C PHE A 126 11.03 -7.61 8.26
N GLU A 127 11.22 -6.75 9.28
CA GLU A 127 12.30 -5.75 9.35
C GLU A 127 13.69 -6.37 9.13
N GLU A 128 13.93 -7.59 9.62
CA GLU A 128 15.22 -8.28 9.45
C GLU A 128 15.45 -8.89 8.06
N LYS A 129 14.42 -9.01 7.23
CA LYS A 129 14.46 -9.79 5.97
C LYS A 129 14.75 -8.96 4.73
N ASP A 130 14.30 -7.70 4.67
CA ASP A 130 14.61 -6.79 3.56
C ASP A 130 14.59 -5.32 4.06
N PRO A 131 15.71 -4.59 4.06
CA PRO A 131 15.76 -3.21 4.54
C PRO A 131 14.93 -2.23 3.69
N PHE A 132 14.51 -2.64 2.49
CA PHE A 132 13.62 -1.86 1.63
C PHE A 132 12.14 -2.18 1.83
N PHE A 133 11.78 -3.01 2.83
CA PHE A 133 10.39 -3.28 3.16
C PHE A 133 9.67 -1.98 3.54
N THR A 134 8.64 -1.67 2.76
CA THR A 134 7.84 -0.45 2.83
C THR A 134 7.06 -0.31 4.13
N CYS A 135 6.81 -1.42 4.82
CA CYS A 135 6.14 -1.45 6.11
C CYS A 135 6.91 -0.66 7.20
N ASN A 136 8.24 -0.52 7.08
CA ASN A 136 9.06 0.29 8.00
C ASN A 136 8.66 1.78 7.97
N LEU A 137 8.03 2.25 6.88
CA LEU A 137 7.51 3.62 6.80
C LEU A 137 6.27 3.82 7.68
N GLN A 138 5.51 2.76 8.00
CA GLN A 138 4.40 2.84 8.95
C GLN A 138 4.88 2.97 10.41
N LYS A 139 6.01 2.36 10.77
CA LYS A 139 6.58 2.43 12.12
C LYS A 139 6.72 3.89 12.57
N LEU A 140 7.28 4.73 11.69
CA LEU A 140 7.48 6.16 11.94
C LEU A 140 6.19 7.00 11.86
N GLN A 141 5.10 6.44 11.31
CA GLN A 141 3.85 7.17 11.14
C GLN A 141 3.14 7.46 12.47
N PHE A 142 3.36 6.62 13.48
CA PHE A 142 2.71 6.74 14.79
C PHE A 142 3.63 7.28 15.89
N ASP A 143 4.92 7.52 15.61
CA ASP A 143 5.90 8.02 16.57
C ASP A 143 5.49 9.34 17.24
N TYR A 144 4.75 10.20 16.52
CA TYR A 144 4.23 11.46 17.07
C TYR A 144 3.30 11.26 18.28
N LEU A 145 2.71 10.06 18.45
CA LEU A 145 1.90 9.72 19.62
C LEU A 145 2.78 9.47 20.85
N THR A 146 4.01 8.99 20.67
CA THR A 146 5.00 8.85 21.74
C THR A 146 5.34 10.23 22.33
N ASP A 147 5.39 11.26 21.49
CA ASP A 147 5.62 12.65 21.93
C ASP A 147 4.45 13.24 22.74
N LEU A 148 3.23 12.70 22.58
CA LEU A 148 2.08 13.08 23.41
C LEU A 148 2.18 12.48 24.81
N THR A 149 2.67 11.24 24.93
CA THR A 149 2.91 10.59 26.24
C THR A 149 3.98 11.29 27.05
N ASP A 150 5.01 11.83 26.39
CA ASP A 150 6.14 12.49 27.06
C ASP A 150 5.91 13.96 27.42
N LYS A 151 4.70 14.51 27.16
CA LYS A 151 4.35 15.93 27.35
C LYS A 151 5.26 16.92 26.60
N THR A 152 6.08 16.44 25.68
CA THR A 152 7.03 17.26 24.89
C THR A 152 6.27 18.28 24.04
N MET A 153 5.11 17.90 23.51
CA MET A 153 4.20 18.74 22.73
C MET A 153 3.46 19.82 23.55
N LEU A 154 3.26 19.63 24.87
CA LEU A 154 2.60 20.63 25.73
C LEU A 154 3.44 21.90 25.92
N LYS A 155 4.74 21.87 25.59
CA LYS A 155 5.62 23.04 25.64
C LYS A 155 5.60 23.89 24.37
N ALA A 156 4.93 23.45 23.30
CA ALA A 156 4.98 24.08 21.98
C ALA A 156 3.71 24.85 21.57
N ASN A 157 2.64 24.87 22.37
CA ASN A 157 1.37 25.54 22.02
C ASN A 157 1.03 26.73 22.94
N PRO A 158 1.22 27.99 22.49
CA PRO A 158 0.48 29.14 23.00
C PRO A 158 -0.77 29.49 22.18
N GLY A 159 -1.25 28.63 21.27
CA GLY A 159 -2.44 28.90 20.48
C GLY A 159 -3.10 27.63 19.98
N GLU A 160 -4.30 27.36 20.50
CA GLU A 160 -5.20 26.30 20.05
C GLU A 160 -5.63 26.56 18.60
N CYS A 161 -5.63 25.52 17.76
CA CYS A 161 -6.26 25.59 16.44
C CYS A 161 -7.78 25.43 16.62
N GLU A 162 -8.53 26.47 16.24
CA GLU A 162 -9.99 26.44 16.02
C GLU A 162 -10.37 25.64 14.76
#